data_AF-A0A2M8RWL8-F1
#
_entry.id   AF-A0A2M8RWL8-F1
#
_cell.length_a   1.000
_cell.length_b   1.000
_cell.length_c   1.000
_cell.angle_alpha   90.00
_cell.angle_beta   90.00
_cell.angle_gamma   90.00
#
_symmetry.space_group_name_H-M   'P 1'
#
loop_
_entity.id
_entity.type
_entity.pdbx_description
1 polymer ?
#
loop_
_entity_poly.entity_id
_entity_poly.type
_entity_poly.pdbx_seq_one_letter_code
_entity_poly.pdbx_strand_id
1 'polypeptide(L)'
;MKKANAAKALMLGLGIAVNGQSEPNLIHNISHSVEEIRTMANTQATVEDVFKEVGALAQSLKKLNILIKSRLANVDTNERYSLQLVNQALDFGINLIKNRYENEIYEDFFDEFKALASAKHTLEVYLRHIQERKDGIEIVRLSNLTLSQDDVNEMMKARD
;
A
#
# COMPACT_ATOMS: atom_id res chain seq x y z
N MET A 1 14.07 9.52 -26.82
CA MET A 1 14.41 8.54 -25.76
C MET A 1 14.31 9.20 -24.39
N LYS A 2 14.04 8.41 -23.33
CA LYS A 2 14.08 8.72 -21.87
C LYS A 2 12.73 8.81 -21.12
N LYS A 3 11.92 7.73 -21.16
CA LYS A 3 10.97 7.38 -20.08
C LYS A 3 11.55 6.37 -19.07
N ALA A 4 12.69 5.75 -19.38
CA ALA A 4 13.37 4.76 -18.54
C ALA A 4 14.15 5.32 -17.33
N ASN A 5 14.16 6.65 -17.14
CA ASN A 5 14.98 7.30 -16.09
C ASN A 5 14.22 7.55 -14.78
N ALA A 6 12.90 7.75 -14.81
CA ALA A 6 12.13 8.02 -13.59
C ALA A 6 12.07 6.78 -12.69
N ALA A 7 11.79 5.61 -13.27
CA ALA A 7 11.80 4.34 -12.54
C ALA A 7 13.20 4.00 -11.98
N LYS A 8 14.27 4.27 -12.74
CA LYS A 8 15.65 4.08 -12.26
C LYS A 8 16.05 5.05 -11.14
N ALA A 9 15.60 6.30 -11.22
CA ALA A 9 15.85 7.29 -10.17
C ALA A 9 15.07 6.96 -8.88
N LEU A 10 13.84 6.47 -9.02
CA LEU A 10 13.05 5.89 -7.93
C LEU A 10 13.79 4.72 -7.28
N MET A 11 14.36 3.84 -8.11
CA MET A 11 15.13 2.71 -7.61
C MET A 11 16.37 3.18 -6.82
N LEU A 12 17.09 4.19 -7.31
CA LEU A 12 18.27 4.72 -6.63
C LEU A 12 17.95 5.50 -5.33
N GLY A 13 16.85 6.27 -5.29
CA GLY A 13 16.41 7.03 -4.11
C GLY A 13 16.02 6.16 -2.91
N LEU A 14 15.67 4.90 -3.18
CA LEU A 14 15.30 3.90 -2.19
C LEU A 14 16.48 3.12 -1.58
N GLY A 15 17.73 3.52 -1.84
CA GLY A 15 18.91 2.86 -1.31
C GLY A 15 19.33 1.60 -2.07
N ILE A 16 18.95 1.48 -3.35
CA ILE A 16 19.37 0.36 -4.21
C ILE A 16 20.81 0.62 -4.66
N ALA A 17 21.76 0.19 -3.85
CA ALA A 17 23.15 0.10 -4.27
C ALA A 17 23.24 -0.82 -5.48
N VAL A 18 23.67 -0.26 -6.61
CA VAL A 18 24.01 -0.97 -7.83
C VAL A 18 25.30 -1.73 -7.58
N ASN A 19 25.26 -2.81 -6.81
CA ASN A 19 26.37 -3.74 -6.62
C ASN A 19 25.84 -5.16 -6.35
N GLY A 20 25.58 -5.89 -7.42
CA GLY A 20 25.92 -7.31 -7.50
C GLY A 20 24.92 -8.37 -6.99
N GLN A 21 23.90 -8.06 -6.20
CA GLN A 21 22.85 -9.01 -5.83
C GLN A 21 21.49 -8.31 -5.74
N SER A 22 20.68 -8.41 -6.81
CA SER A 22 19.32 -7.86 -6.87
C SER A 22 18.43 -8.52 -5.84
N GLU A 23 18.11 -7.82 -4.75
CA GLU A 23 16.81 -8.05 -4.12
C GLU A 23 15.72 -7.76 -5.18
N PRO A 24 14.78 -8.69 -5.44
CA PRO A 24 13.76 -8.48 -6.44
C PRO A 24 12.86 -7.32 -6.03
N ASN A 25 12.64 -6.38 -6.97
CA ASN A 25 11.86 -5.16 -6.83
C ASN A 25 10.48 -5.45 -6.19
N LEU A 26 10.32 -5.16 -4.89
CA LEU A 26 9.12 -5.50 -4.11
C LEU A 26 7.82 -4.93 -4.71
N ILE A 27 7.89 -3.75 -5.34
CA ILE A 27 6.73 -3.14 -6.04
C ILE A 27 6.35 -4.00 -7.26
N HIS A 28 7.35 -4.41 -8.05
CA HIS A 28 7.14 -5.29 -9.19
C HIS A 28 6.60 -6.65 -8.76
N ASN A 29 7.12 -7.21 -7.65
CA ASN A 29 6.66 -8.49 -7.11
C ASN A 29 5.19 -8.42 -6.68
N ILE A 30 4.77 -7.33 -6.02
CA ILE A 30 3.37 -7.15 -5.62
C ILE A 30 2.46 -7.06 -6.84
N SER A 31 2.84 -6.26 -7.86
CA SER A 31 2.06 -6.17 -9.11
C SER A 31 1.98 -7.52 -9.83
N HIS A 32 3.08 -8.29 -9.85
CA HIS A 32 3.11 -9.61 -10.44
C HIS A 32 2.21 -10.59 -9.70
N SER A 33 2.31 -10.68 -8.38
CA SER A 33 1.48 -11.55 -7.54
C SER A 33 -0.02 -11.24 -7.66
N VAL A 34 -0.41 -9.95 -7.79
CA VAL A 34 -1.81 -9.60 -8.03
C VAL A 34 -2.31 -10.13 -9.38
N GLU A 35 -1.50 -10.03 -10.44
CA GLU A 35 -1.86 -10.56 -11.76
C GLU A 35 -1.83 -12.10 -11.79
N GLU A 36 -0.95 -12.73 -11.03
CA GLU A 36 -0.90 -14.19 -10.85
C GLU A 36 -2.18 -14.69 -10.17
N ILE A 37 -2.57 -14.09 -9.04
CA ILE A 37 -3.82 -14.43 -8.35
C ILE A 37 -5.02 -14.22 -9.29
N ARG A 38 -5.05 -13.11 -10.04
CA ARG A 38 -6.10 -12.87 -11.03
C ARG A 38 -6.13 -13.97 -12.09
N THR A 39 -4.98 -14.39 -12.58
CA THR A 39 -4.88 -15.44 -13.60
C THR A 39 -5.37 -16.77 -13.02
N MET A 40 -4.86 -17.17 -11.86
CA MET A 40 -5.25 -18.38 -11.15
C MET A 40 -6.73 -18.42 -10.84
N ALA A 41 -7.30 -17.29 -10.41
CA ALA A 41 -8.71 -17.21 -10.14
C ALA A 41 -9.56 -17.43 -11.39
N ASN A 42 -9.04 -17.04 -12.58
CA ASN A 42 -9.73 -17.19 -13.86
C ASN A 42 -9.41 -18.52 -14.59
N THR A 43 -8.43 -19.29 -14.11
CA THR A 43 -8.12 -20.63 -14.59
C THR A 43 -8.70 -21.69 -13.63
N GLN A 44 -8.59 -22.98 -13.96
CA GLN A 44 -9.03 -24.09 -13.09
C GLN A 44 -8.04 -24.36 -11.94
N ALA A 45 -7.37 -23.33 -11.40
CA ALA A 45 -6.52 -23.50 -10.23
C ALA A 45 -7.37 -23.88 -9.01
N THR A 46 -6.80 -24.63 -8.08
CA THR A 46 -7.51 -24.97 -6.84
C THR A 46 -7.62 -23.74 -5.94
N VAL A 47 -8.65 -23.71 -5.09
CA VAL A 47 -8.83 -22.62 -4.12
C VAL A 47 -7.62 -22.55 -3.17
N GLU A 48 -7.08 -23.69 -2.75
CA GLU A 48 -5.88 -23.81 -1.92
C GLU A 48 -4.66 -23.13 -2.56
N ASP A 49 -4.42 -23.34 -3.86
CA ASP A 49 -3.31 -22.71 -4.58
C ASP A 49 -3.49 -21.18 -4.63
N VAL A 50 -4.72 -20.71 -4.86
CA VAL A 50 -5.02 -19.27 -4.87
C VAL A 50 -4.72 -18.66 -3.50
N PHE A 51 -5.17 -19.29 -2.40
CA PHE A 51 -4.97 -18.74 -1.06
C PHE A 51 -3.52 -18.86 -0.56
N LYS A 52 -2.76 -19.83 -1.06
CA LYS A 52 -1.30 -19.87 -0.86
C LYS A 52 -0.63 -18.63 -1.45
N GLU A 53 -1.00 -18.22 -2.66
CA GLU A 53 -0.49 -17.00 -3.29
C GLU A 53 -0.98 -15.73 -2.60
N VAL A 54 -2.23 -15.71 -2.10
CA VAL A 54 -2.73 -14.63 -1.23
C VAL A 54 -1.85 -14.48 0.02
N GLY A 55 -1.47 -15.59 0.65
CA GLY A 55 -0.54 -15.60 1.77
C GLY A 55 0.85 -15.04 1.40
N ALA A 56 1.39 -15.45 0.25
CA ALA A 56 2.68 -14.95 -0.25
C ALA A 56 2.64 -13.44 -0.55
N LEU A 57 1.56 -12.95 -1.16
CA LEU A 57 1.30 -11.53 -1.40
C LEU A 57 1.24 -10.75 -0.09
N ALA A 58 0.53 -11.27 0.92
CA ALA A 58 0.46 -10.64 2.24
C ALA A 58 1.85 -10.48 2.87
N GLN A 59 2.72 -11.48 2.75
CA GLN A 59 4.10 -11.40 3.26
C GLN A 59 4.95 -10.39 2.49
N SER A 60 4.83 -10.36 1.16
CA SER A 60 5.53 -9.37 0.32
C SER A 60 5.09 -7.94 0.67
N LEU A 61 3.80 -7.74 0.90
CA LEU A 61 3.26 -6.44 1.31
C LEU A 61 3.71 -6.04 2.72
N LYS A 62 3.81 -6.99 3.66
CA LYS A 62 4.42 -6.74 4.99
C LYS A 62 5.87 -6.27 4.87
N LYS A 63 6.67 -6.89 4.01
CA LYS A 63 8.07 -6.45 3.76
C LYS A 63 8.10 -5.04 3.18
N LEU A 64 7.25 -4.74 2.21
CA LEU A 64 7.11 -3.38 1.66
C LEU A 64 6.75 -2.37 2.75
N ASN A 65 5.79 -2.70 3.63
CA ASN A 65 5.38 -1.84 4.73
C ASN A 65 6.52 -1.55 5.72
N ILE A 66 7.34 -2.54 6.07
CA ILE A 66 8.51 -2.34 6.94
C ILE A 66 9.51 -1.35 6.31
N LEU A 67 9.75 -1.50 5.01
CA LEU A 67 10.66 -0.66 4.23
C LEU A 67 10.10 0.76 4.01
N ILE A 68 8.78 0.93 3.84
CA ILE A 68 8.16 2.26 3.82
C ILE A 68 8.30 2.93 5.19
N LYS A 69 8.03 2.20 6.27
CA LYS A 69 8.13 2.72 7.64
C LYS A 69 9.52 3.27 7.95
N SER A 70 10.58 2.56 7.54
CA SER A 70 11.96 2.98 7.82
C SER A 70 12.39 4.24 7.07
N ARG A 71 11.72 4.57 5.95
CA ARG A 71 12.05 5.71 5.09
C ARG A 71 10.92 6.72 4.92
N LEU A 72 9.91 6.68 5.78
CA LEU A 72 8.66 7.43 5.62
C LEU A 72 8.88 8.95 5.45
N ALA A 73 9.95 9.48 6.04
CA ALA A 73 10.37 10.88 5.92
C ALA A 73 10.95 11.25 4.54
N ASN A 74 11.53 10.28 3.86
CA ASN A 74 12.31 10.48 2.65
C ASN A 74 11.54 10.06 1.40
N VAL A 75 10.31 9.55 1.54
CA VAL A 75 9.50 9.16 0.40
C VAL A 75 9.22 10.37 -0.48
N ASP A 76 9.68 10.31 -1.72
CA ASP A 76 9.47 11.38 -2.69
C ASP A 76 8.09 11.27 -3.38
N THR A 77 7.76 12.28 -4.18
CA THR A 77 6.47 12.35 -4.87
C THR A 77 6.27 11.21 -5.87
N ASN A 78 7.32 10.80 -6.59
CA ASN A 78 7.24 9.72 -7.57
C ASN A 78 7.09 8.37 -6.86
N GLU A 79 7.77 8.17 -5.74
CA GLU A 79 7.69 6.98 -4.91
C GLU A 79 6.29 6.84 -4.32
N ARG A 80 5.73 7.95 -3.83
CA ARG A 80 4.33 8.03 -3.40
C ARG A 80 3.37 7.61 -4.51
N TYR A 81 3.52 8.14 -5.72
CA TYR A 81 2.66 7.76 -6.85
C TYR A 81 2.78 6.26 -7.17
N SER A 82 3.99 5.70 -7.12
CA SER A 82 4.20 4.27 -7.34
C SER A 82 3.51 3.42 -6.27
N LEU A 83 3.58 3.84 -5.01
CA LEU A 83 2.88 3.18 -3.89
C LEU A 83 1.35 3.31 -4.00
N GLN A 84 0.84 4.44 -4.51
CA GLN A 84 -0.60 4.60 -4.79
C GLN A 84 -1.07 3.65 -5.89
N LEU A 85 -0.29 3.45 -6.95
CA LEU A 85 -0.60 2.46 -7.99
C LEU A 85 -0.62 1.03 -7.43
N VAL A 86 0.33 0.69 -6.55
CA VAL A 86 0.31 -0.59 -5.82
C VAL A 86 -0.96 -0.73 -5.00
N ASN A 87 -1.36 0.30 -4.27
CA ASN A 87 -2.59 0.26 -3.47
C ASN A 87 -3.83 0.01 -4.34
N GLN A 88 -3.94 0.68 -5.49
CA GLN A 88 -5.04 0.47 -6.44
C GLN A 88 -5.05 -0.95 -7.03
N ALA A 89 -3.89 -1.52 -7.34
CA ALA A 89 -3.79 -2.90 -7.79
C ALA A 89 -4.26 -3.88 -6.69
N LEU A 90 -3.89 -3.63 -5.43
CA LEU A 90 -4.34 -4.42 -4.28
C LEU A 90 -5.85 -4.29 -4.05
N ASP A 91 -6.43 -3.10 -4.21
CA ASP A 91 -7.89 -2.89 -4.16
C ASP A 91 -8.60 -3.80 -5.17
N PHE A 92 -8.12 -3.82 -6.42
CA PHE A 92 -8.67 -4.68 -7.45
C PHE A 92 -8.53 -6.17 -7.10
N GLY A 93 -7.34 -6.60 -6.70
CA GLY A 93 -7.06 -7.99 -6.34
C GLY A 93 -7.92 -8.47 -5.17
N ILE A 94 -8.03 -7.68 -4.10
CA ILE A 94 -8.84 -8.04 -2.92
C ILE A 94 -10.32 -8.11 -3.27
N ASN A 95 -10.84 -7.16 -4.06
CA ASN A 95 -12.23 -7.20 -4.49
C ASN A 95 -12.52 -8.43 -5.37
N LEU A 96 -11.59 -8.80 -6.25
CA LEU A 96 -11.71 -10.02 -7.06
C LEU A 96 -11.78 -11.28 -6.17
N ILE A 97 -10.84 -11.41 -5.21
CA ILE A 97 -10.79 -12.56 -4.29
C ILE A 97 -12.09 -12.62 -3.48
N LYS A 98 -12.51 -11.49 -2.90
CA LYS A 98 -13.72 -11.42 -2.08
C LYS A 98 -14.97 -11.80 -2.86
N ASN A 99 -15.12 -11.30 -4.10
CA ASN A 99 -16.31 -11.58 -4.91
C ASN A 99 -16.39 -13.02 -5.40
N ARG A 100 -15.24 -13.70 -5.58
CA ARG A 100 -15.20 -15.05 -6.14
C ARG A 100 -15.18 -16.15 -5.07
N TYR A 101 -14.56 -15.88 -3.92
CA TYR A 101 -14.27 -16.87 -2.89
C TYR A 101 -14.88 -16.50 -1.54
N GLU A 102 -15.98 -15.76 -1.50
CA GLU A 102 -16.54 -15.24 -0.25
C GLU A 102 -16.78 -16.34 0.79
N ASN A 103 -17.37 -17.46 0.38
CA ASN A 103 -17.66 -18.56 1.28
C ASN A 103 -16.37 -19.22 1.79
N GLU A 104 -15.45 -19.53 0.88
CA GLU A 104 -14.18 -20.18 1.17
C GLU A 104 -13.28 -19.32 2.08
N ILE A 105 -13.35 -17.99 1.95
CA ILE A 105 -12.67 -17.06 2.87
C ILE A 105 -13.20 -17.25 4.29
N TYR A 106 -14.51 -17.34 4.50
CA TYR A 106 -15.05 -17.41 5.85
C TYR A 106 -15.06 -18.81 6.45
N GLU A 107 -14.96 -19.84 5.61
CA GLU A 107 -14.90 -21.24 6.05
C GLU A 107 -13.46 -21.67 6.37
N ASP A 108 -12.53 -21.55 5.41
CA ASP A 108 -11.23 -22.22 5.48
C ASP A 108 -10.01 -21.28 5.37
N PHE A 109 -10.14 -20.12 4.72
CA PHE A 109 -9.00 -19.26 4.37
C PHE A 109 -9.05 -17.86 4.98
N PHE A 110 -9.71 -17.72 6.13
CA PHE A 110 -9.94 -16.43 6.77
C PHE A 110 -8.63 -15.76 7.18
N ASP A 111 -7.67 -16.54 7.67
CA ASP A 111 -6.41 -16.02 8.20
C ASP A 111 -5.50 -15.46 7.10
N GLU A 112 -5.41 -16.14 5.95
CA GLU A 112 -4.67 -15.69 4.77
C GLU A 112 -5.27 -14.37 4.24
N PHE A 113 -6.59 -14.34 4.07
CA PHE A 113 -7.29 -13.15 3.59
C PHE A 113 -7.15 -11.98 4.58
N LYS A 114 -7.32 -12.23 5.89
CA LYS A 114 -7.14 -11.24 6.95
C LYS A 114 -5.71 -10.71 6.99
N ALA A 115 -4.70 -11.56 6.78
CA ALA A 115 -3.30 -11.14 6.72
C ALA A 115 -3.05 -10.18 5.56
N LEU A 116 -3.63 -10.45 4.37
CA LEU A 116 -3.56 -9.56 3.22
C LEU A 116 -4.27 -8.23 3.50
N ALA A 117 -5.51 -8.28 3.97
CA ALA A 117 -6.31 -7.08 4.28
C ALA A 117 -5.61 -6.18 5.32
N SER A 118 -5.03 -6.77 6.37
CA SER A 118 -4.29 -6.04 7.41
C SER A 118 -3.01 -5.39 6.87
N ALA A 119 -2.28 -6.11 6.01
CA ALA A 119 -1.09 -5.58 5.38
C ALA A 119 -1.45 -4.42 4.42
N LYS A 120 -2.54 -4.53 3.66
CA LYS A 120 -3.05 -3.42 2.84
C LYS A 120 -3.45 -2.22 3.68
N HIS A 121 -4.19 -2.42 4.76
CA HIS A 121 -4.58 -1.31 5.62
C HIS A 121 -3.36 -0.53 6.17
N THR A 122 -2.29 -1.25 6.51
CA THR A 122 -1.03 -0.64 6.94
C THR A 122 -0.39 0.22 5.83
N LEU A 123 -0.43 -0.23 4.57
CA LEU A 123 0.03 0.55 3.42
C LEU A 123 -0.77 1.85 3.28
N GLU A 124 -2.09 1.79 3.40
CA GLU A 124 -2.97 2.97 3.31
C GLU A 124 -2.66 4.00 4.39
N VAL A 125 -2.42 3.52 5.62
CA VAL A 125 -1.99 4.38 6.74
C VAL A 125 -0.67 5.08 6.41
N TYR A 126 0.32 4.37 5.86
CA TYR A 126 1.58 5.00 5.47
C TYR A 126 1.43 5.97 4.30
N LEU A 127 0.63 5.64 3.28
CA LEU A 127 0.32 6.55 2.19
C LEU A 127 -0.29 7.85 2.70
N ARG A 128 -1.21 7.75 3.67
CA ARG A 128 -1.81 8.91 4.33
C ARG A 128 -0.76 9.73 5.08
N HIS A 129 0.09 9.11 5.89
CA HIS A 129 1.15 9.84 6.59
C HIS A 129 2.16 10.51 5.66
N ILE A 130 2.50 9.87 4.54
CA ILE A 130 3.34 10.49 3.50
C ILE A 130 2.63 11.72 2.92
N GLN A 131 1.32 11.62 2.66
CA GLN A 131 0.52 12.72 2.15
C GLN A 131 0.45 13.88 3.16
N GLU A 132 0.06 13.61 4.40
CA GLU A 132 -0.02 14.57 5.51
C GLU A 132 1.29 15.39 5.63
N ARG A 133 2.43 14.71 5.59
CA ARG A 133 3.75 15.36 5.65
C ARG A 133 4.08 16.22 4.43
N LYS A 134 3.65 15.82 3.24
CA LYS A 134 3.92 16.57 1.99
C LYS A 134 3.00 17.76 1.82
N ASP A 135 1.74 17.62 2.25
CA ASP A 135 0.73 18.65 2.16
C ASP A 135 0.83 19.66 3.33
N GLY A 136 1.76 19.43 4.28
CA GLY A 136 1.96 20.28 5.45
C GLY A 136 0.85 20.16 6.51
N ILE A 137 -0.02 19.15 6.38
CA ILE A 137 -1.12 18.88 7.30
C ILE A 137 -0.61 17.86 8.31
N GLU A 138 0.05 18.33 9.37
CA GLU A 138 0.31 17.50 10.53
C GLU A 138 -0.98 17.43 11.37
N ILE A 139 -1.74 16.33 11.26
CA ILE A 139 -2.87 16.10 12.18
C ILE A 139 -2.27 15.71 13.54
N VAL A 140 -1.83 16.70 14.29
CA VAL A 140 -1.50 16.53 15.69
C VAL A 140 -2.82 16.29 16.42
N ARG A 141 -3.08 15.06 16.84
CA ARG A 141 -4.14 14.79 17.83
C ARG A 141 -3.68 15.36 19.17
N LEU A 142 -3.81 16.67 19.34
CA LEU A 142 -3.71 17.31 20.64
C LEU A 142 -4.96 16.88 21.41
N SER A 143 -4.80 15.94 22.35
CA SER A 143 -5.87 15.41 23.20
C SER A 143 -6.59 16.48 24.04
N ASN A 144 -6.14 17.73 23.95
CA ASN A 144 -6.54 18.85 24.79
C ASN A 144 -7.06 20.06 23.98
N LEU A 145 -7.17 19.97 22.64
CA LEU A 145 -7.82 21.03 21.86
C LEU A 145 -9.33 20.80 21.82
N THR A 146 -9.99 21.24 22.88
CA THR A 146 -11.37 21.69 22.74
C THR A 146 -11.31 23.04 22.07
N LEU A 147 -11.67 23.11 20.79
CA LEU A 147 -11.87 24.37 20.10
C LEU A 147 -12.92 25.16 20.87
N SER A 148 -12.57 26.34 21.36
CA SER A 148 -13.57 27.22 21.96
C SER A 148 -14.48 27.77 20.87
N GLN A 149 -15.69 28.19 21.24
CA GLN A 149 -16.62 28.80 20.29
C GLN A 149 -16.02 30.07 19.64
N ASP A 150 -15.08 30.73 20.32
CA ASP A 150 -14.40 31.92 19.84
C ASP A 150 -13.38 31.58 18.75
N ASP A 151 -12.64 30.47 18.87
CA ASP A 151 -11.72 30.00 17.83
C ASP A 151 -12.47 29.66 16.53
N VAL A 152 -13.64 29.04 16.66
CA VAL A 152 -14.52 28.72 15.51
C VAL A 152 -15.03 29.99 14.83
N ASN A 153 -15.37 31.02 15.62
CA ASN A 153 -15.86 32.29 15.10
C ASN A 153 -14.77 33.09 14.39
N GLU A 154 -13.53 33.08 14.87
CA GLU A 154 -12.40 33.71 14.16
C GLU A 154 -12.11 33.01 12.83
N MET A 155 -12.14 31.67 12.81
CA MET A 155 -11.94 30.91 11.57
C MET A 155 -13.04 31.16 10.52
N MET A 156 -14.29 31.39 10.95
CA MET A 156 -15.38 31.74 10.03
C MET A 156 -15.25 33.17 9.50
N LYS A 157 -14.71 34.11 10.27
CA LYS A 157 -14.45 35.48 9.81
C LYS A 157 -13.29 35.57 8.82
N ALA A 158 -12.31 34.68 8.91
CA ALA A 158 -11.18 34.63 7.97
C ALA A 158 -11.55 34.06 6.58
N ARG A 159 -12.81 33.65 6.38
CA ARG A 159 -13.32 33.07 5.13
C ARG A 159 -14.10 34.08 4.26
N ASP A 160 -14.45 35.25 4.81
CA ASP A 160 -15.06 36.37 4.09
C ASP A 160 -14.01 37.44 3.73
#